data_AF-A0A2D5H610-F1
#
_entry.id   AF-A0A2D5H610-F1
#
_cell.length_a   1.000
_cell.length_b   1.000
_cell.length_c   1.000
_cell.angle_alpha   90.00
_cell.angle_beta   90.00
_cell.angle_gamma   90.00
#
_symmetry.space_group_name_H-M   'P 1'
#
loop_
_entity.id
_entity.type
_entity.pdbx_description
1 polymer ?
#
loop_
_entity_poly.entity_id
_entity_poly.type
_entity_poly.pdbx_seq_one_letter_code
_entity_poly.pdbx_strand_id
1 'polypeptide(L)'
;MNGSLTKSPDSSCNEKQFRLRKYYRNVSFAGLLIASFMTIGMILEFRAGAPANQKMSQILLAGFICTFFMSLSIWLILTYHYASLTIQDNKIIEQGVLLRKELDLDRIRQLRWIASPSGGIKLKTLTEKIRIYLKNFPCEDRLRIVEYLRAQIPEPNQEGWDLFCHRVAMPLRRYDPQALPVPDNDEVLLTRKRWDRLLLPWILLFTVGGVLAAWKFNLPRLLSAPLTPTALWLFLRFSTPKQGMVSQKLSADKETSSFLIFSGGMVLVFLTILVGHKFIELPFLDNDMFMICLTLIWMPVVFWNCYRHDKIRHKKQLEASKTSVKEWEAGNTSSD
;
A
#
# COMPACT_ATOMS: atom_id res chain seq x y z
N MET A 1 -36.55 43.99 -36.54
CA MET A 1 -36.31 43.75 -35.10
C MET A 1 -35.53 42.45 -34.97
N ASN A 2 -34.20 42.53 -35.06
CA ASN A 2 -33.31 41.37 -34.91
C ASN A 2 -32.73 41.42 -33.50
N GLY A 3 -33.31 40.65 -32.59
CA GLY A 3 -32.79 40.48 -31.24
C GLY A 3 -31.51 39.66 -31.29
N SER A 4 -30.36 40.33 -31.15
CA SER A 4 -29.07 39.68 -30.95
C SER A 4 -29.08 38.96 -29.60
N LEU A 5 -29.15 37.63 -29.61
CA LEU A 5 -28.76 36.80 -28.49
C LEU A 5 -27.26 37.00 -28.25
N THR A 6 -26.93 37.90 -27.34
CA THR A 6 -25.62 38.00 -26.72
C THR A 6 -25.37 36.70 -25.98
N LYS A 7 -24.63 35.79 -26.63
CA LYS A 7 -23.95 34.68 -25.95
C LYS A 7 -23.00 35.33 -24.95
N SER A 8 -23.38 35.29 -23.68
CA SER A 8 -22.47 35.59 -22.57
C SER A 8 -21.22 34.74 -22.77
N PRO A 9 -20.00 35.29 -22.65
CA PRO A 9 -18.82 34.47 -22.65
C PRO A 9 -18.92 33.56 -21.43
N ASP A 10 -18.98 32.24 -21.67
CA ASP A 10 -18.79 31.24 -20.64
C ASP A 10 -17.43 31.50 -20.01
N SER A 11 -17.42 32.25 -18.91
CA SER A 11 -16.40 32.15 -17.89
C SER A 11 -16.52 30.74 -17.34
N SER A 12 -15.91 29.78 -18.04
CA SER A 12 -15.70 28.42 -17.57
C SER A 12 -14.80 28.51 -16.35
N CYS A 13 -15.41 28.82 -15.21
CA CYS A 13 -14.91 28.57 -13.88
C CYS A 13 -14.29 27.17 -13.94
N ASN A 14 -12.97 27.07 -13.77
CA ASN A 14 -12.17 25.89 -14.07
C ASN A 14 -12.41 24.81 -12.99
N GLU A 15 -13.64 24.34 -12.87
CA GLU A 15 -14.01 23.27 -11.97
C GLU A 15 -13.37 21.97 -12.48
N LYS A 16 -12.36 21.49 -11.76
CA LYS A 16 -11.72 20.21 -12.04
C LYS A 16 -12.09 19.20 -10.97
N GLN A 17 -12.86 18.20 -11.38
CA GLN A 17 -13.23 17.07 -10.53
C GLN A 17 -12.24 15.91 -10.72
N PHE A 18 -11.54 15.55 -9.66
CA PHE A 18 -10.64 14.40 -9.59
C PHE A 18 -11.34 13.21 -8.94
N ARG A 19 -11.34 12.06 -9.64
CA ARG A 19 -11.97 10.81 -9.17
C ARG A 19 -10.93 9.80 -8.71
N LEU A 20 -11.34 8.89 -7.81
CA LEU A 20 -10.46 7.83 -7.37
C LEU A 20 -10.11 6.84 -8.49
N ARG A 21 -8.95 6.22 -8.36
CA ARG A 21 -8.43 5.21 -9.29
C ARG A 21 -9.33 3.96 -9.30
N LYS A 22 -9.52 3.38 -10.49
CA LYS A 22 -10.19 2.08 -10.72
C LYS A 22 -9.63 0.91 -9.90
N TYR A 23 -8.42 1.07 -9.34
CA TYR A 23 -7.79 0.11 -8.42
C TYR A 23 -8.70 -0.22 -7.24
N TYR A 24 -9.35 0.77 -6.62
CA TYR A 24 -10.23 0.56 -5.46
C TYR A 24 -11.39 -0.39 -5.81
N ARG A 25 -12.06 -0.14 -6.93
CA ARG A 25 -13.11 -1.01 -7.44
C ARG A 25 -12.64 -2.45 -7.63
N ASN A 26 -11.50 -2.64 -8.31
CA ASN A 26 -10.99 -3.98 -8.60
C ASN A 26 -10.56 -4.73 -7.33
N VAL A 27 -9.88 -4.07 -6.40
CA VAL A 27 -9.50 -4.65 -5.09
C VAL A 27 -10.74 -5.03 -4.30
N SER A 28 -11.78 -4.19 -4.32
CA SER A 28 -13.03 -4.48 -3.60
C SER A 28 -13.75 -5.69 -4.16
N PHE A 29 -13.85 -5.82 -5.48
CA PHE A 29 -14.45 -7.01 -6.10
C PHE A 29 -13.64 -8.27 -5.80
N ALA A 30 -12.30 -8.20 -5.86
CA ALA A 30 -11.45 -9.33 -5.48
C ALA A 30 -11.64 -9.70 -3.99
N GLY A 31 -11.70 -8.68 -3.10
CA GLY A 31 -11.95 -8.85 -1.67
C GLY A 31 -13.30 -9.53 -1.39
N LEU A 32 -14.37 -9.10 -2.07
CA LEU A 32 -15.70 -9.72 -1.97
C LEU A 32 -15.67 -11.20 -2.38
N LEU A 33 -15.01 -11.52 -3.50
CA LEU A 33 -14.90 -12.91 -3.96
C LEU A 33 -14.14 -13.76 -2.95
N ILE A 34 -12.99 -13.30 -2.46
CA ILE A 34 -12.19 -14.02 -1.46
C ILE A 34 -12.99 -14.22 -0.17
N ALA A 35 -13.63 -13.17 0.34
CA ALA A 35 -14.45 -13.25 1.54
C ALA A 35 -15.59 -14.27 1.37
N SER A 36 -16.25 -14.27 0.20
CA SER A 36 -17.31 -15.24 -0.12
C SER A 36 -16.80 -16.69 -0.13
N PHE A 37 -15.65 -16.95 -0.77
CA PHE A 37 -15.03 -18.28 -0.75
C PHE A 37 -14.63 -18.72 0.66
N MET A 38 -14.06 -17.81 1.46
CA MET A 38 -13.72 -18.08 2.86
C MET A 38 -14.98 -18.40 3.67
N THR A 39 -16.07 -17.65 3.50
CA THR A 39 -17.33 -17.92 4.19
C THR A 39 -17.86 -19.32 3.85
N ILE A 40 -17.89 -19.68 2.56
CA ILE A 40 -18.34 -21.00 2.11
C ILE A 40 -17.44 -22.10 2.70
N GLY A 41 -16.11 -21.92 2.63
CA GLY A 41 -15.14 -22.88 3.19
C GLY A 41 -15.33 -23.10 4.68
N MET A 42 -15.45 -22.03 5.46
CA MET A 42 -15.69 -22.12 6.91
C MET A 42 -17.02 -22.81 7.23
N ILE A 43 -18.10 -22.50 6.51
CA ILE A 43 -19.41 -23.16 6.69
C ILE A 43 -19.30 -24.67 6.43
N LEU A 44 -18.58 -25.07 5.39
CA LEU A 44 -18.35 -26.48 5.07
C LEU A 44 -17.52 -27.19 6.15
N GLU A 45 -16.47 -26.56 6.66
CA GLU A 45 -15.66 -27.10 7.77
C GLU A 45 -16.48 -27.27 9.06
N PHE A 46 -17.32 -26.30 9.41
CA PHE A 46 -18.20 -26.42 10.57
C PHE A 46 -19.19 -27.57 10.46
N ARG A 47 -19.69 -27.81 9.23
CA ARG A 47 -20.57 -28.95 8.96
C ARG A 47 -19.83 -30.29 9.08
N ALA A 48 -18.53 -30.32 8.76
CA ALA A 48 -17.75 -31.54 8.65
C ALA A 48 -17.24 -32.13 9.97
N GLY A 49 -17.06 -31.35 11.06
CA GLY A 49 -16.47 -31.98 12.26
C GLY A 49 -16.20 -31.14 13.50
N ALA A 50 -16.73 -29.92 13.63
CA ALA A 50 -16.50 -29.15 14.86
C ALA A 50 -17.18 -29.83 16.08
N PRO A 51 -16.56 -29.86 17.27
CA PRO A 51 -17.19 -30.39 18.49
C PRO A 51 -18.31 -29.45 18.97
N ALA A 52 -19.42 -30.01 19.45
CA ALA A 52 -20.68 -29.28 19.68
C ALA A 52 -20.55 -28.08 20.64
N ASN A 53 -19.67 -28.17 21.64
CA ASN A 53 -19.39 -27.12 22.62
C ASN A 53 -18.65 -25.90 22.03
N GLN A 54 -17.90 -26.06 20.94
CA GLN A 54 -17.14 -24.98 20.30
C GLN A 54 -17.78 -24.44 19.01
N LYS A 55 -18.75 -25.18 18.43
CA LYS A 55 -19.44 -24.79 17.17
C LYS A 55 -19.95 -23.37 17.20
N MET A 56 -20.67 -22.98 18.26
CA MET A 56 -21.30 -21.66 18.31
C MET A 56 -20.27 -20.53 18.35
N SER A 57 -19.24 -20.68 19.18
CA SER A 57 -18.15 -19.68 19.28
C SER A 57 -17.41 -19.54 17.94
N GLN A 58 -17.10 -20.66 17.28
CA GLN A 58 -16.39 -20.63 16.01
C GLN A 58 -17.26 -20.06 14.87
N ILE A 59 -18.56 -20.37 14.82
CA ILE A 59 -19.50 -19.81 13.84
C ILE A 59 -19.62 -18.29 14.02
N LEU A 60 -19.73 -17.82 15.28
CA LEU A 60 -19.79 -16.38 15.57
C LEU A 60 -18.50 -15.67 15.16
N LEU A 61 -17.35 -16.25 15.48
CA LEU A 61 -16.04 -15.69 15.11
C LEU A 61 -15.87 -15.64 13.58
N ALA A 62 -16.17 -16.74 12.89
CA ALA A 62 -16.10 -16.82 11.44
C ALA A 62 -17.07 -15.86 10.76
N GLY A 63 -18.32 -15.80 11.25
CA GLY A 63 -19.35 -14.88 10.76
C GLY A 63 -18.93 -13.42 10.93
N PHE A 64 -18.35 -13.07 12.08
CA PHE A 64 -17.82 -11.73 12.34
C PHE A 64 -16.68 -11.38 11.37
N ILE A 65 -15.69 -12.26 11.22
CA ILE A 65 -14.54 -12.06 10.31
C ILE A 65 -15.04 -11.87 8.87
N CYS A 66 -15.93 -12.75 8.39
CA CYS A 66 -16.45 -12.69 7.04
C CYS A 66 -17.29 -11.43 6.80
N THR A 67 -18.19 -11.09 7.72
CA THR A 67 -19.03 -9.89 7.64
C THR A 67 -18.18 -8.63 7.63
N PHE A 68 -17.10 -8.59 8.43
CA PHE A 68 -16.15 -7.49 8.45
C PHE A 68 -15.49 -7.28 7.08
N PHE A 69 -14.97 -8.34 6.46
CA PHE A 69 -14.33 -8.24 5.14
C PHE A 69 -15.31 -7.88 4.01
N MET A 70 -16.54 -8.41 4.06
CA MET A 70 -17.60 -8.06 3.12
C MET A 70 -17.97 -6.58 3.26
N SER A 71 -18.17 -6.10 4.49
CA SER A 71 -18.48 -4.71 4.80
C SER A 71 -17.38 -3.76 4.33
N LEU A 72 -16.11 -4.11 4.59
CA LEU A 72 -14.95 -3.34 4.13
C LEU A 72 -14.93 -3.25 2.60
N SER A 73 -15.21 -4.35 1.92
CA SER A 73 -15.18 -4.39 0.45
C SER A 73 -16.33 -3.56 -0.16
N ILE A 74 -17.54 -3.64 0.41
CA ILE A 74 -18.67 -2.79 0.01
C ILE A 74 -18.33 -1.31 0.24
N TRP A 75 -17.73 -0.97 1.39
CA TRP A 75 -17.32 0.39 1.72
C TRP A 75 -16.32 0.96 0.71
N LEU A 76 -15.37 0.16 0.23
CA LEU A 76 -14.41 0.56 -0.79
C LEU A 76 -15.07 0.79 -2.16
N ILE A 77 -16.10 0.02 -2.52
CA ILE A 77 -16.92 0.26 -3.72
C ILE A 77 -17.65 1.60 -3.61
N LEU A 78 -18.31 1.84 -2.47
CA LEU A 78 -18.99 3.11 -2.21
C LEU A 78 -18.01 4.28 -2.27
N THR A 79 -16.82 4.13 -1.67
CA THR A 79 -15.76 5.13 -1.74
C THR A 79 -15.34 5.41 -3.18
N TYR A 80 -15.21 4.39 -4.03
CA TYR A 80 -14.87 4.59 -5.44
C TYR A 80 -15.94 5.38 -6.21
N HIS A 81 -17.23 5.17 -5.90
CA HIS A 81 -18.33 5.82 -6.61
C HIS A 81 -18.64 7.23 -6.12
N TYR A 82 -18.58 7.45 -4.80
CA TYR A 82 -19.01 8.71 -4.19
C TYR A 82 -17.87 9.63 -3.79
N ALA A 83 -16.67 9.12 -3.53
CA ALA A 83 -15.58 9.99 -3.13
C ALA A 83 -14.94 10.68 -4.34
N SER A 84 -14.79 12.00 -4.25
CA SER A 84 -14.12 12.82 -5.26
C SER A 84 -13.48 14.04 -4.62
N LEU A 85 -12.42 14.54 -5.24
CA LEU A 85 -11.80 15.81 -4.88
C LEU A 85 -12.09 16.80 -5.99
N THR A 86 -12.83 17.86 -5.68
CA THR A 86 -13.09 18.94 -6.65
C THR A 86 -12.26 20.15 -6.25
N ILE A 87 -11.55 20.71 -7.21
CA ILE A 87 -10.87 22.00 -7.06
C ILE A 87 -11.63 22.99 -7.92
N GLN A 88 -12.21 24.00 -7.27
CA GLN A 88 -13.03 25.03 -7.91
C GLN A 88 -12.50 26.39 -7.48
N ASP A 89 -11.87 27.12 -8.39
CA ASP A 89 -11.23 28.41 -8.15
C ASP A 89 -10.45 28.38 -6.82
N ASN A 90 -10.93 29.11 -5.81
CA ASN A 90 -10.27 29.20 -4.52
C ASN A 90 -10.72 28.18 -3.47
N LYS A 91 -11.47 27.15 -3.85
CA LYS A 91 -12.04 26.16 -2.93
C LYS A 91 -11.61 24.75 -3.29
N ILE A 92 -11.34 23.97 -2.26
CA ILE A 92 -11.16 22.53 -2.34
C ILE A 92 -12.35 21.87 -1.67
N ILE A 93 -13.08 21.06 -2.44
CA ILE A 93 -14.21 20.29 -1.97
C ILE A 93 -13.77 18.82 -1.93
N GLU A 94 -13.62 18.28 -0.72
CA GLU A 94 -13.43 16.86 -0.49
C GLU A 94 -14.80 16.23 -0.26
N GLN A 95 -15.32 15.56 -1.29
CA GLN A 95 -16.52 14.75 -1.19
C GLN A 95 -16.12 13.35 -0.72
N GLY A 96 -16.58 12.96 0.47
CA GLY A 96 -16.53 11.58 0.96
C GLY A 96 -17.85 10.85 0.70
N VAL A 97 -17.94 9.62 1.22
CA VAL A 97 -19.18 8.81 1.14
C VAL A 97 -20.31 9.41 1.99
N LEU A 98 -19.98 9.88 3.21
CA LEU A 98 -20.96 10.39 4.17
C LEU A 98 -20.85 11.90 4.42
N LEU A 99 -19.66 12.47 4.21
CA LEU A 99 -19.37 13.84 4.57
C LEU A 99 -18.77 14.58 3.38
N ARG A 100 -19.23 15.80 3.15
CA ARG A 100 -18.63 16.77 2.24
C ARG A 100 -17.88 17.79 3.08
N LYS A 101 -16.64 18.08 2.73
CA LYS A 101 -15.83 19.14 3.35
C LYS A 101 -15.45 20.15 2.30
N GLU A 102 -15.52 21.42 2.65
CA GLU A 102 -15.15 22.52 1.77
C GLU A 102 -14.11 23.37 2.48
N LEU A 103 -13.00 23.65 1.80
CA LEU A 103 -11.91 24.43 2.34
C LEU A 103 -11.56 25.55 1.39
N ASP A 104 -11.58 26.76 1.89
CA ASP A 104 -11.16 27.96 1.18
C ASP A 104 -9.63 28.08 1.24
N LEU A 105 -8.98 28.21 0.08
CA LEU A 105 -7.53 28.24 -0.08
C LEU A 105 -6.91 29.47 0.59
N ASP A 106 -7.61 30.62 0.55
CA ASP A 106 -7.16 31.87 1.20
C ASP A 106 -7.03 31.72 2.72
N ARG A 107 -7.81 30.80 3.30
CA ARG A 107 -7.84 30.57 4.74
C ARG A 107 -6.79 29.56 5.19
N ILE A 108 -6.01 28.99 4.26
CA ILE A 108 -5.00 27.98 4.57
C ILE A 108 -3.81 28.64 5.24
N ARG A 109 -3.59 28.25 6.49
CA ARG A 109 -2.44 28.72 7.29
C ARG A 109 -1.22 27.84 7.08
N GLN A 110 -1.43 26.56 6.83
CA GLN A 110 -0.34 25.59 6.73
C GLN A 110 -0.70 24.50 5.73
N LEU A 111 0.18 24.34 4.74
CA LEU A 111 0.21 23.23 3.80
C LEU A 111 1.43 22.36 4.13
N ARG A 112 1.18 21.14 4.59
CA ARG A 112 2.24 20.17 4.90
C ARG A 112 2.30 19.07 3.87
N TRP A 113 3.43 18.99 3.19
CA TRP A 113 3.77 17.94 2.26
C TRP A 113 4.32 16.72 3.01
N ILE A 114 3.75 15.54 2.75
CA ILE A 114 4.13 14.28 3.42
C ILE A 114 4.83 13.38 2.43
N ALA A 115 6.15 13.28 2.59
CA ALA A 115 7.07 12.45 1.81
C ALA A 115 6.95 10.94 2.14
N SER A 116 5.72 10.42 2.17
CA SER A 116 5.45 8.98 2.21
C SER A 116 5.56 8.38 0.81
N PRO A 117 5.83 7.06 0.66
CA PRO A 117 5.86 6.39 -0.65
C PRO A 117 4.59 6.59 -1.49
N SER A 118 3.48 6.90 -0.81
CA SER A 118 2.17 7.05 -1.41
C SER A 118 1.77 8.51 -1.70
N GLY A 119 2.57 9.48 -1.24
CA GLY A 119 2.28 10.90 -1.29
C GLY A 119 1.08 11.31 -0.43
N GLY A 120 1.25 12.34 0.40
CA GLY A 120 0.14 12.91 1.16
C GLY A 120 0.27 14.42 1.27
N ILE A 121 -0.86 15.10 1.28
CA ILE A 121 -0.95 16.54 1.45
C ILE A 121 -1.89 16.79 2.63
N LYS A 122 -1.44 17.55 3.63
CA LYS A 122 -2.28 18.00 4.74
C LYS A 122 -2.47 19.50 4.61
N LEU A 123 -3.72 19.92 4.52
CA LEU A 123 -4.14 21.31 4.51
C LEU A 123 -4.77 21.61 5.86
N LYS A 124 -4.32 22.70 6.49
CA LYS A 124 -4.82 23.12 7.80
C LYS A 124 -5.23 24.59 7.77
N THR A 125 -6.46 24.85 8.21
CA THR A 125 -6.98 26.18 8.50
C THR A 125 -7.08 26.36 10.02
N LEU A 126 -7.67 27.46 10.48
CA LEU A 126 -7.87 27.69 11.91
C LEU A 126 -8.83 26.67 12.55
N THR A 127 -9.86 26.26 11.81
CA THR A 127 -10.95 25.42 12.31
C THR A 127 -10.90 24.00 11.75
N GLU A 128 -10.31 23.81 10.57
CA GLU A 128 -10.46 22.60 9.79
C GLU A 128 -9.13 22.00 9.33
N LYS A 129 -9.19 20.71 9.02
CA LYS A 129 -8.08 19.96 8.45
C LYS A 129 -8.58 19.03 7.35
N ILE A 130 -7.92 19.07 6.21
CA ILE A 130 -8.13 18.16 5.08
C ILE A 130 -6.84 17.39 4.81
N ARG A 131 -6.97 16.09 4.50
CA ARG A 131 -5.82 15.24 4.16
C ARG A 131 -6.07 14.54 2.84
N ILE A 132 -5.38 15.00 1.81
CA ILE A 132 -5.44 14.42 0.47
C ILE A 132 -4.39 13.31 0.37
N TYR A 133 -4.83 12.10 0.06
CA TYR A 133 -3.96 10.96 -0.21
C TYR A 133 -3.73 10.82 -1.71
N LEU A 134 -2.56 11.22 -2.21
CA LEU A 134 -2.28 11.27 -3.65
C LEU A 134 -2.38 9.88 -4.31
N LYS A 135 -2.02 8.81 -3.60
CA LYS A 135 -2.18 7.42 -4.09
C LYS A 135 -3.58 7.08 -4.58
N ASN A 136 -4.60 7.79 -4.11
CA ASN A 136 -5.99 7.52 -4.46
C ASN A 136 -6.31 7.94 -5.90
N PHE A 137 -5.53 8.86 -6.49
CA PHE A 137 -5.76 9.44 -7.81
C PHE A 137 -4.88 8.79 -8.89
N PRO A 138 -5.24 8.91 -10.18
CA PRO A 138 -4.35 8.65 -11.32
C PRO A 138 -3.07 9.49 -11.30
N CYS A 139 -2.02 9.06 -12.01
CA CYS A 139 -0.71 9.73 -11.98
C CYS A 139 -0.77 11.19 -12.49
N GLU A 140 -1.44 11.39 -13.62
CA GLU A 140 -1.66 12.70 -14.25
C GLU A 140 -2.38 13.67 -13.30
N ASP A 141 -3.44 13.20 -12.65
CA ASP A 141 -4.22 13.98 -11.69
C ASP A 141 -3.39 14.33 -10.44
N ARG A 142 -2.53 13.43 -9.96
CA ARG A 142 -1.66 13.72 -8.81
C ARG A 142 -0.72 14.88 -9.10
N LEU A 143 -0.07 14.88 -10.27
CA LEU A 143 0.86 15.92 -10.65
C LEU A 143 0.15 17.27 -10.73
N ARG A 144 -1.01 17.31 -11.40
CA ARG A 144 -1.85 18.51 -11.49
C ARG A 144 -2.29 19.05 -10.13
N ILE A 145 -2.68 18.18 -9.20
CA ILE A 145 -3.03 18.58 -7.83
C ILE A 145 -1.82 19.19 -7.12
N VAL A 146 -0.64 18.58 -7.25
CA VAL A 146 0.60 19.07 -6.63
C VAL A 146 1.00 20.43 -7.19
N GLU A 147 1.03 20.57 -8.52
CA GLU A 147 1.37 21.83 -9.21
C GLU A 147 0.39 22.95 -8.84
N TYR A 148 -0.91 22.64 -8.85
CA TYR A 148 -1.95 23.59 -8.48
C TYR A 148 -1.78 24.12 -7.05
N LEU A 149 -1.63 23.22 -6.07
CA LEU A 149 -1.50 23.62 -4.66
C LEU A 149 -0.17 24.30 -4.38
N ARG A 150 0.90 23.91 -5.08
CA ARG A 150 2.21 24.55 -4.94
C ARG A 150 2.17 26.00 -5.46
N ALA A 151 1.45 26.26 -6.54
CA ALA A 151 1.31 27.59 -7.14
C ALA A 151 0.39 28.51 -6.34
N GLN A 152 -0.73 27.99 -5.83
CA GLN A 152 -1.74 28.84 -5.16
C GLN A 152 -1.37 29.22 -3.73
N ILE A 153 -0.62 28.40 -3.01
CA ILE A 153 -0.31 28.63 -1.60
C ILE A 153 1.07 29.30 -1.48
N PRO A 154 1.23 30.43 -0.77
CA PRO A 154 2.54 31.06 -0.60
C PRO A 154 3.57 30.12 0.05
N GLU A 155 4.81 30.15 -0.44
CA GLU A 155 5.92 29.35 0.09
C GLU A 155 6.11 29.37 1.62
N PRO A 156 5.97 30.49 2.35
CA PRO A 156 6.14 30.49 3.81
C PRO A 156 5.09 29.63 4.54
N ASN A 157 3.95 29.35 3.90
CA ASN A 157 2.90 28.49 4.46
C ASN A 157 3.12 27.02 4.11
N GLN A 158 4.17 26.67 3.37
CA GLN A 158 4.44 25.32 2.90
C GLN A 158 5.57 24.65 3.69
N GLU A 159 5.33 23.43 4.17
CA GLU A 159 6.29 22.66 4.95
C GLU A 159 6.58 21.29 4.33
N GLY A 160 7.84 20.85 4.41
CA GLY A 160 8.25 19.52 3.98
C GLY A 160 8.28 19.34 2.45
N TRP A 161 8.28 20.44 1.69
CA TRP A 161 8.32 20.43 0.24
C TRP A 161 9.53 19.65 -0.29
N ASP A 162 10.74 19.88 0.25
CA ASP A 162 11.97 19.29 -0.30
C ASP A 162 11.91 17.76 -0.41
N LEU A 163 11.67 17.10 0.73
CA LEU A 163 11.55 15.63 0.79
C LEU A 163 10.39 15.12 -0.06
N PHE A 164 9.29 15.87 -0.13
CA PHE A 164 8.14 15.51 -0.95
C PHE A 164 8.44 15.65 -2.45
N CYS A 165 9.14 16.72 -2.84
CA CYS A 165 9.55 16.99 -4.21
C CYS A 165 10.41 15.84 -4.73
N HIS A 166 11.42 15.43 -3.95
CA HIS A 166 12.27 14.30 -4.29
C HIS A 166 11.52 12.97 -4.40
N ARG A 167 10.69 12.62 -3.41
CA ARG A 167 10.10 11.27 -3.33
C ARG A 167 8.81 11.11 -4.11
N VAL A 168 8.11 12.21 -4.41
CA VAL A 168 6.76 12.20 -4.97
C VAL A 168 6.67 13.07 -6.21
N ALA A 169 6.96 14.37 -6.12
CA ALA A 169 6.70 15.29 -7.24
C ALA A 169 7.59 14.99 -8.46
N MET A 170 8.90 14.84 -8.27
CA MET A 170 9.86 14.55 -9.35
C MET A 170 9.57 13.22 -10.05
N PRO A 171 9.36 12.09 -9.32
CA PRO A 171 8.92 10.85 -9.95
C PRO A 171 7.60 10.97 -10.73
N LEU A 172 6.65 11.78 -10.24
CA LEU A 172 5.38 12.02 -10.96
C LEU A 172 5.60 12.82 -12.25
N ARG A 173 6.53 13.78 -12.25
CA ARG A 173 6.84 14.62 -13.43
C ARG A 173 7.58 13.84 -14.52
N ARG A 174 8.50 12.96 -14.12
CA ARG A 174 9.23 12.07 -15.04
C ARG A 174 8.42 10.86 -15.50
N TYR A 175 7.21 10.67 -14.96
CA TYR A 175 6.39 9.51 -15.30
C TYR A 175 5.81 9.66 -16.71
N ASP A 176 6.27 8.81 -17.62
CA ASP A 176 5.66 8.63 -18.94
C ASP A 176 4.86 7.32 -18.94
N PRO A 177 3.51 7.35 -19.13
CA PRO A 177 2.68 6.15 -19.19
C PRO A 177 2.95 5.26 -20.41
N GLN A 178 3.59 5.79 -21.45
CA GLN A 178 3.89 5.08 -22.70
C GLN A 178 5.32 4.56 -22.76
N ALA A 179 6.25 5.18 -22.01
CA ALA A 179 7.61 4.67 -21.91
C ALA A 179 7.63 3.30 -21.25
N LEU A 180 8.19 2.31 -21.95
CA LEU A 180 8.55 1.05 -21.31
C LEU A 180 9.68 1.36 -20.32
N PRO A 181 9.53 0.97 -19.04
CA PRO A 181 10.53 1.32 -18.05
C PRO A 181 11.77 0.45 -18.33
N VAL A 182 12.81 1.09 -18.88
CA VAL A 182 14.10 0.46 -19.17
C VAL A 182 14.86 0.40 -17.85
N PRO A 183 15.17 -0.79 -17.31
CA PRO A 183 15.88 -0.90 -16.05
C PRO A 183 17.31 -0.40 -16.24
N ASP A 184 17.77 0.45 -15.32
CA ASP A 184 19.19 0.79 -15.21
C ASP A 184 20.02 -0.42 -14.72
N ASN A 185 21.34 -0.34 -14.76
CA ASN A 185 22.28 -1.38 -14.34
C ASN A 185 22.01 -1.89 -12.91
N ASP A 186 21.48 -1.03 -12.04
CA ASP A 186 21.15 -1.34 -10.65
C ASP A 186 19.68 -1.68 -10.40
N GLU A 187 18.89 -1.80 -11.47
CA GLU A 187 17.46 -2.01 -11.39
C GLU A 187 17.03 -3.34 -12.03
N VAL A 188 15.87 -3.83 -11.62
CA VAL A 188 15.26 -5.06 -12.12
C VAL A 188 13.83 -4.77 -12.50
N LEU A 189 13.48 -5.13 -13.72
CA LEU A 189 12.11 -5.15 -14.18
C LEU A 189 11.37 -6.37 -13.58
N LEU A 190 10.52 -6.10 -12.59
CA LEU A 190 9.62 -7.09 -12.01
C LEU A 190 8.42 -7.25 -12.95
N THR A 191 8.38 -8.36 -13.68
CA THR A 191 7.27 -8.72 -14.56
C THR A 191 6.40 -9.80 -13.94
N ARG A 192 5.13 -9.86 -14.35
CA ARG A 192 4.20 -10.94 -13.96
C ARG A 192 4.76 -12.33 -14.26
N LYS A 193 5.43 -12.47 -15.42
CA LYS A 193 6.08 -13.72 -15.84
C LYS A 193 7.17 -14.19 -14.87
N ARG A 194 7.85 -13.27 -14.19
CA ARG A 194 8.85 -13.62 -13.17
C ARG A 194 8.18 -14.20 -11.92
N TRP A 195 7.07 -13.64 -11.48
CA TRP A 195 6.28 -14.21 -10.38
C TRP A 195 5.71 -15.58 -10.72
N ASP A 196 5.27 -15.77 -11.96
CA ASP A 196 4.80 -17.08 -12.45
C ASP A 196 5.91 -18.12 -12.38
N ARG A 197 7.09 -17.78 -12.91
CA ARG A 197 8.24 -18.69 -12.88
C ARG A 197 8.68 -19.01 -11.45
N LEU A 198 8.59 -18.04 -10.54
CA LEU A 198 8.99 -18.24 -9.15
C LEU A 198 7.97 -19.11 -8.41
N LEU A 199 6.68 -18.77 -8.46
CA LEU A 199 5.68 -19.32 -7.54
C LEU A 199 4.90 -20.51 -8.09
N LEU A 200 4.76 -20.68 -9.41
CA LEU A 200 4.07 -21.87 -9.95
C LEU A 200 4.74 -23.19 -9.54
N PRO A 201 6.08 -23.33 -9.57
CA PRO A 201 6.73 -24.55 -9.07
C PRO A 201 6.45 -24.81 -7.60
N TRP A 202 6.41 -23.76 -6.76
CA TRP A 202 6.04 -23.89 -5.36
C TRP A 202 4.59 -24.33 -5.20
N ILE A 203 3.64 -23.72 -5.91
CA ILE A 203 2.23 -24.14 -5.87
C ILE A 203 2.10 -25.62 -6.24
N LEU A 204 2.79 -26.07 -7.29
CA LEU A 204 2.79 -27.46 -7.71
C LEU A 204 3.39 -28.37 -6.62
N LEU A 205 4.53 -27.99 -6.03
CA LEU A 205 5.18 -28.72 -4.94
C LEU A 205 4.25 -28.86 -3.72
N PHE A 206 3.59 -27.77 -3.29
CA PHE A 206 2.65 -27.79 -2.17
C PHE A 206 1.38 -28.57 -2.50
N THR A 207 0.93 -28.57 -3.76
CA THR A 207 -0.22 -29.37 -4.20
C THR A 207 0.10 -30.86 -4.12
N VAL A 208 1.21 -31.30 -4.73
CA VAL A 208 1.63 -32.71 -4.72
C VAL A 208 1.93 -33.17 -3.29
N GLY A 209 2.69 -32.38 -2.53
CA GLY A 209 3.00 -32.68 -1.13
C GLY A 209 1.75 -32.75 -0.26
N GLY A 210 0.80 -31.83 -0.44
CA GLY A 210 -0.48 -31.83 0.28
C GLY A 210 -1.34 -33.06 -0.01
N VAL A 211 -1.43 -33.47 -1.28
CA VAL A 211 -2.16 -34.69 -1.69
C VAL A 211 -1.51 -35.94 -1.12
N LEU A 212 -0.19 -36.09 -1.26
CA LEU A 212 0.55 -37.25 -0.74
C LEU A 212 0.44 -37.34 0.78
N ALA A 213 0.56 -36.22 1.48
CA ALA A 213 0.43 -36.19 2.93
C ALA A 213 -1.01 -36.43 3.39
N ALA A 214 -2.01 -35.89 2.71
CA ALA A 214 -3.41 -36.18 3.01
C ALA A 214 -3.72 -37.68 2.85
N TRP A 215 -3.20 -38.30 1.79
CA TRP A 215 -3.36 -39.72 1.54
C TRP A 215 -2.62 -40.60 2.56
N LYS A 216 -1.34 -40.30 2.83
CA LYS A 216 -0.51 -41.12 3.72
C LYS A 216 -0.88 -40.99 5.20
N PHE A 217 -1.29 -39.80 5.63
CA PHE A 217 -1.56 -39.51 7.05
C PHE A 217 -3.06 -39.40 7.37
N ASN A 218 -3.96 -39.58 6.40
CA ASN A 218 -5.41 -39.38 6.54
C ASN A 218 -5.79 -38.01 7.13
N LEU A 219 -5.03 -36.97 6.74
CA LEU A 219 -5.24 -35.59 7.18
C LEU A 219 -5.80 -34.76 6.01
N PRO A 220 -7.12 -34.78 5.74
CA PRO A 220 -7.71 -34.08 4.58
C PRO A 220 -7.47 -32.57 4.62
N ARG A 221 -7.25 -31.99 5.81
CA ARG A 221 -6.85 -30.58 5.98
C ARG A 221 -5.61 -30.18 5.17
N LEU A 222 -4.72 -31.12 4.87
CA LEU A 222 -3.49 -30.84 4.10
C LEU A 222 -3.76 -30.58 2.61
N LEU A 223 -4.96 -30.87 2.11
CA LEU A 223 -5.39 -30.47 0.76
C LEU A 223 -5.52 -28.95 0.60
N SER A 224 -5.57 -28.19 1.71
CA SER A 224 -5.54 -26.72 1.71
C SER A 224 -4.14 -26.12 1.53
N ALA A 225 -3.08 -26.93 1.61
CA ALA A 225 -1.69 -26.47 1.50
C ALA A 225 -1.37 -25.57 0.29
N PRO A 226 -1.88 -25.80 -0.94
CA PRO A 226 -1.60 -24.92 -2.07
C PRO A 226 -2.33 -23.58 -2.03
N LEU A 227 -3.32 -23.39 -1.15
CA LEU A 227 -4.08 -22.13 -1.09
C LEU A 227 -3.19 -20.94 -0.75
N THR A 228 -2.29 -21.09 0.21
CA THR A 228 -1.38 -20.00 0.64
C THR A 228 -0.44 -19.52 -0.48
N PRO A 229 0.37 -20.39 -1.13
CA PRO A 229 1.22 -19.95 -2.23
C PRO A 229 0.40 -19.46 -3.44
N THR A 230 -0.79 -20.02 -3.68
CA THR A 230 -1.69 -19.54 -4.74
C THR A 230 -2.21 -18.12 -4.45
N ALA A 231 -2.64 -17.86 -3.22
CA ALA A 231 -3.07 -16.53 -2.79
C ALA A 231 -1.92 -15.51 -2.90
N LEU A 232 -0.71 -15.89 -2.46
CA LEU A 232 0.49 -15.06 -2.60
C LEU A 232 0.82 -14.78 -4.08
N TRP A 233 0.75 -15.81 -4.94
CA TRP A 233 0.98 -15.67 -6.38
C TRP A 233 -0.03 -14.73 -7.03
N LEU A 234 -1.32 -14.91 -6.77
CA LEU A 234 -2.37 -14.02 -7.25
C LEU A 234 -2.14 -12.60 -6.75
N PHE A 235 -1.86 -12.42 -5.47
CA PHE A 235 -1.61 -11.11 -4.87
C PHE A 235 -0.46 -10.37 -5.55
N LEU A 236 0.70 -11.01 -5.71
CA LEU A 236 1.86 -10.41 -6.37
C LEU A 236 1.61 -10.17 -7.87
N ARG A 237 0.94 -11.10 -8.55
CA ARG A 237 0.59 -10.99 -9.97
C ARG A 237 -0.38 -9.83 -10.23
N PHE A 238 -1.38 -9.63 -9.37
CA PHE A 238 -2.35 -8.54 -9.49
C PHE A 238 -1.79 -7.19 -9.05
N SER A 239 -0.91 -7.18 -8.04
CA SER A 239 -0.22 -5.96 -7.59
C SER A 239 0.80 -5.45 -8.61
N THR A 240 1.34 -6.34 -9.44
CA THR A 240 2.30 -5.97 -10.50
C THR A 240 1.56 -5.51 -11.77
N PRO A 241 1.82 -4.30 -12.30
CA PRO A 241 1.25 -3.85 -13.57
C PRO A 241 1.66 -4.75 -14.76
N LYS A 242 0.86 -4.75 -15.84
CA LYS A 242 1.13 -5.59 -17.03
C LYS A 242 2.47 -5.27 -17.70
N GLN A 243 2.84 -3.99 -17.74
CA GLN A 243 4.10 -3.49 -18.31
C GLN A 243 5.33 -3.84 -17.44
N GLY A 244 5.12 -4.38 -16.23
CA GLY A 244 6.18 -4.59 -15.25
C GLY A 244 6.40 -3.35 -14.38
N MET A 245 7.08 -3.56 -13.25
CA MET A 245 7.47 -2.49 -12.33
C MET A 245 8.98 -2.54 -12.18
N VAL A 246 9.64 -1.41 -12.37
CA VAL A 246 11.07 -1.32 -12.07
C VAL A 246 11.25 -1.20 -10.57
N SER A 247 12.15 -2.02 -10.05
CA SER A 247 12.52 -2.04 -8.64
C SER A 247 14.04 -2.11 -8.56
N GLN A 248 14.63 -1.35 -7.64
CA GLN A 248 16.07 -1.43 -7.39
C GLN A 248 16.45 -2.85 -6.98
N LYS A 249 17.59 -3.33 -7.49
CA LYS A 249 18.17 -4.59 -7.05
C LYS A 249 18.42 -4.50 -5.54
N LEU A 250 17.97 -5.52 -4.82
CA LEU A 250 18.28 -5.64 -3.39
C LEU A 250 19.79 -5.65 -3.13
N SER A 251 20.59 -6.06 -4.11
CA SER A 251 22.05 -6.06 -4.07
C SER A 251 22.71 -4.72 -4.42
N ALA A 252 22.03 -3.82 -5.13
CA ALA A 252 22.62 -2.53 -5.54
C ALA A 252 22.76 -1.58 -4.34
N ASP A 253 21.79 -1.61 -3.42
CA ASP A 253 21.88 -0.89 -2.17
C ASP A 253 22.55 -1.75 -1.10
N LYS A 254 23.86 -1.51 -0.87
CA LYS A 254 24.65 -2.19 0.16
C LYS A 254 23.99 -2.13 1.54
N GLU A 255 23.28 -1.06 1.87
CA GLU A 255 22.61 -0.93 3.16
C GLU A 255 21.36 -1.80 3.24
N THR A 256 20.55 -1.84 2.18
CA THR A 256 19.39 -2.73 2.11
C THR A 256 19.82 -4.19 2.11
N SER A 257 20.88 -4.55 1.37
CA SER A 257 21.46 -5.90 1.40
C SER A 257 21.94 -6.29 2.80
N SER A 258 22.69 -5.41 3.47
CA SER A 258 23.15 -5.63 4.85
C SER A 258 21.98 -5.84 5.82
N PHE A 259 20.91 -5.04 5.70
CA PHE A 259 19.71 -5.19 6.50
C PHE A 259 19.03 -6.55 6.26
N LEU A 260 18.91 -6.99 5.00
CA LEU A 260 18.32 -8.28 4.66
C LEU A 260 19.14 -9.47 5.15
N ILE A 261 20.48 -9.40 5.02
CA ILE A 261 21.39 -10.41 5.56
C ILE A 261 21.22 -10.49 7.08
N PHE A 262 21.17 -9.35 7.76
CA PHE A 262 20.91 -9.29 9.19
C PHE A 262 19.56 -9.91 9.55
N SER A 263 18.47 -9.50 8.90
CA SER A 263 17.14 -10.05 9.15
C SER A 263 17.07 -11.55 8.87
N GLY A 264 17.68 -12.01 7.78
CA GLY A 264 17.75 -13.43 7.43
C GLY A 264 18.56 -14.25 8.44
N GLY A 265 19.73 -13.76 8.84
CA GLY A 265 20.57 -14.38 9.86
C GLY A 265 19.87 -14.45 11.22
N MET A 266 19.16 -13.38 11.59
CA MET A 266 18.30 -13.36 12.76
C MET A 266 17.23 -14.45 12.65
N VAL A 267 16.40 -14.48 11.60
CA VAL A 267 15.37 -15.53 11.45
C VAL A 267 15.97 -16.94 11.55
N LEU A 268 17.15 -17.16 10.97
CA LEU A 268 17.85 -18.44 11.04
C LEU A 268 18.26 -18.80 12.48
N VAL A 269 18.81 -17.85 13.24
CA VAL A 269 19.15 -18.04 14.66
C VAL A 269 17.89 -18.34 15.48
N PHE A 270 16.80 -17.59 15.25
CA PHE A 270 15.52 -17.83 15.93
C PHE A 270 15.00 -19.24 15.67
N LEU A 271 14.98 -19.67 14.40
CA LEU A 271 14.58 -21.03 14.03
C LEU A 271 15.49 -22.10 14.64
N THR A 272 16.81 -21.84 14.69
CA THR A 272 17.77 -22.76 15.30
C THR A 272 17.52 -22.90 16.81
N ILE A 273 17.22 -21.81 17.50
CA ILE A 273 16.84 -21.82 18.92
C ILE A 273 15.52 -22.59 19.11
N LEU A 274 14.51 -22.39 18.25
CA LEU A 274 13.25 -23.13 18.34
C LEU A 274 13.43 -24.63 18.13
N VAL A 275 14.26 -25.02 17.16
CA VAL A 275 14.58 -26.42 16.90
C VAL A 275 15.38 -26.99 18.07
N GLY A 276 16.42 -26.28 18.55
CA GLY A 276 17.23 -26.69 19.69
C GLY A 276 16.43 -26.84 20.98
N HIS A 277 15.49 -25.93 21.25
CA HIS A 277 14.60 -26.00 22.41
C HIS A 277 13.77 -27.29 22.41
N LYS A 278 13.36 -27.81 21.25
CA LYS A 278 12.66 -29.11 21.19
C LYS A 278 13.51 -30.30 21.63
N PHE A 279 14.84 -30.15 21.65
CA PHE A 279 15.76 -31.21 22.05
C PHE A 279 16.29 -31.05 23.48
N ILE A 280 16.05 -29.91 24.12
CA ILE A 280 16.53 -29.61 25.47
C ILE A 280 15.32 -29.51 26.39
N GLU A 281 15.08 -30.54 27.19
CA GLU A 281 14.07 -30.48 28.26
C GLU A 281 14.61 -29.58 29.38
N LEU A 282 14.17 -28.33 29.42
CA LEU A 282 14.43 -27.40 30.52
C LEU A 282 13.28 -27.51 31.52
N PRO A 283 13.45 -28.21 32.66
CA PRO A 283 12.34 -28.54 33.57
C PRO A 283 11.76 -27.31 34.30
N PHE A 284 12.42 -26.16 34.23
CA PHE A 284 12.04 -24.93 34.93
C PHE A 284 11.38 -23.88 34.02
N LEU A 285 11.24 -24.15 32.72
CA LEU A 285 10.82 -23.14 31.77
C LEU A 285 9.74 -23.71 30.85
N ASP A 286 8.50 -23.33 31.12
CA ASP A 286 7.37 -23.67 30.25
C ASP A 286 7.63 -23.15 28.83
N ASN A 287 7.25 -23.94 27.83
CA ASN A 287 7.47 -23.62 26.42
C ASN A 287 6.90 -22.24 26.05
N ASP A 288 5.74 -21.89 26.60
CA ASP A 288 5.11 -20.58 26.39
C ASP A 288 5.93 -19.44 27.02
N MET A 289 6.49 -19.64 28.22
CA MET A 289 7.33 -18.66 28.89
C MET A 289 8.65 -18.43 28.15
N PHE A 290 9.25 -19.51 27.64
CA PHE A 290 10.45 -19.43 26.80
C PHE A 290 10.21 -18.59 25.55
N MET A 291 9.11 -18.86 24.85
CA MET A 291 8.72 -18.14 23.64
C MET A 291 8.49 -16.65 23.90
N ILE A 292 7.85 -16.30 25.02
CA ILE A 292 7.63 -14.92 25.42
C ILE A 292 8.97 -14.22 25.69
N CYS A 293 9.84 -14.81 26.52
CA CYS A 293 11.17 -14.24 26.83
C CYS A 293 12.02 -14.06 25.58
N LEU A 294 12.08 -15.07 24.72
CA LEU A 294 12.81 -15.00 23.45
C LEU A 294 12.29 -13.86 22.58
N THR A 295 10.96 -13.72 22.45
CA THR A 295 10.34 -12.64 21.67
C THR A 295 10.63 -11.26 22.25
N LEU A 296 10.56 -11.12 23.58
CA LEU A 296 10.83 -9.84 24.27
C LEU A 296 12.28 -9.38 24.12
N ILE A 297 13.25 -10.29 24.06
CA ILE A 297 14.65 -9.96 23.81
C ILE A 297 14.88 -9.67 22.31
N TRP A 298 14.21 -10.43 21.45
CA TRP A 298 14.38 -10.35 20.00
C TRP A 298 13.87 -9.04 19.40
N MET A 299 12.68 -8.60 19.82
CA MET A 299 12.00 -7.45 19.22
C MET A 299 12.77 -6.13 19.38
N PRO A 300 13.36 -5.78 20.55
CA PRO A 300 14.19 -4.60 20.70
C PRO A 300 15.38 -4.56 19.73
N VAL A 301 16.05 -5.71 19.51
CA VAL A 301 17.20 -5.81 18.60
C VAL A 301 16.77 -5.51 17.16
N VAL A 302 15.65 -6.11 16.73
CA VAL A 302 15.07 -5.86 15.41
C VAL A 302 14.64 -4.40 15.26
N PHE A 303 13.93 -3.84 16.24
CA PHE A 303 13.47 -2.45 16.21
C PHE A 303 14.61 -1.44 16.21
N TRP A 304 15.66 -1.68 17.01
CA TRP A 304 16.85 -0.84 17.02
C TRP A 304 17.53 -0.79 15.65
N ASN A 305 17.68 -1.95 15.00
CA ASN A 305 18.29 -2.00 13.68
C ASN A 305 17.41 -1.32 12.61
N CYS A 306 16.09 -1.54 12.66
CA CYS A 306 15.13 -0.84 11.79
C CYS A 306 15.22 0.69 11.96
N TYR A 307 15.25 1.18 13.21
CA TYR A 307 15.38 2.60 13.52
C TYR A 307 16.69 3.19 12.99
N ARG A 308 17.81 2.48 13.20
CA ARG A 308 19.12 2.91 12.70
C ARG A 308 19.14 3.02 11.18
N HIS A 309 18.61 2.03 10.47
CA HIS A 309 18.53 2.05 9.01
C HIS A 309 17.62 3.17 8.49
N ASP A 310 16.46 3.39 9.12
CA ASP A 310 15.55 4.48 8.74
C ASP A 310 16.20 5.85 8.91
N LYS A 311 16.92 6.06 10.03
CA LYS A 311 17.65 7.31 10.28
C LYS A 311 18.73 7.59 9.23
N ILE A 312 19.48 6.59 8.81
CA ILE A 312 20.51 6.72 7.76
C ILE A 312 19.85 7.06 6.42
N ARG A 313 18.79 6.32 6.05
CA ARG A 313 18.05 6.54 4.81
C ARG A 313 17.43 7.92 4.73
N HIS A 314 16.85 8.40 5.84
CA HIS A 314 16.26 9.72 5.93
C HIS A 314 17.29 10.83 5.66
N LYS A 315 18.50 10.71 6.20
CA LYS A 315 19.58 11.69 5.95
C LYS A 315 19.96 11.75 4.46
N LYS A 316 20.18 10.60 3.83
CA LYS A 316 20.48 10.53 2.39
C LYS A 316 19.37 11.12 1.53
N GLN A 317 18.12 10.87 1.90
CA GLN A 317 16.96 11.44 1.20
C GLN A 317 16.87 12.96 1.35
N LEU A 318 17.26 13.50 2.51
CA LEU A 318 17.29 14.94 2.74
C LEU A 318 18.40 15.63 1.94
N GLU A 319 19.53 14.96 1.73
CA GLU A 319 20.61 15.46 0.87
C GLU A 319 20.20 15.43 -0.60
N ALA A 320 19.67 14.29 -1.06
CA ALA A 320 19.16 14.12 -2.43
C ALA A 320 17.94 15.01 -2.73
N SER A 321 17.19 15.44 -1.71
CA SER A 321 16.06 16.33 -1.94
C SER A 321 16.47 17.73 -2.37
N LYS A 322 17.64 18.21 -1.92
CA LYS A 322 18.12 19.54 -2.32
C LYS A 322 18.42 19.62 -3.82
N THR A 323 18.93 18.55 -4.42
CA THR A 323 19.16 18.50 -5.87
C THR A 323 17.85 18.41 -6.65
N SER A 324 16.88 17.65 -6.12
CA SER A 324 15.57 17.47 -6.75
C SER A 324 14.72 18.75 -6.77
N VAL A 325 14.81 19.56 -5.70
CA VAL A 325 14.14 20.88 -5.66
C VAL A 325 14.70 21.81 -6.73
N LYS A 326 16.03 21.88 -6.87
CA LYS A 326 16.67 22.70 -7.92
C LYS A 326 16.25 22.26 -9.32
N GLU A 327 16.17 20.95 -9.56
CA GLU A 327 15.71 20.42 -10.85
C GLU A 327 14.24 20.74 -11.12
N TRP A 328 13.40 20.64 -10.10
CA TRP A 328 11.98 21.01 -10.19
C TRP A 328 11.80 22.49 -10.56
N GLU A 329 12.54 23.38 -9.89
CA GLU A 329 12.52 24.83 -10.14
C GLU A 329 13.03 25.16 -11.54
N ALA A 330 14.13 24.53 -11.97
CA ALA A 330 14.69 24.72 -13.32
C ALA A 330 13.76 24.26 -14.44
N GLY A 331 12.96 23.22 -14.22
CA GLY A 331 11.99 22.75 -15.21
C GLY A 331 10.79 23.67 -15.39
N ASN A 332 10.50 24.57 -14.45
CA ASN A 332 9.38 25.51 -14.57
C ASN A 332 9.73 26.77 -15.36
N THR A 333 11.01 27.15 -15.39
CA THR A 333 11.49 28.36 -16.10
C THR A 333 11.66 28.16 -17.61
N SER A 334 11.64 26.92 -18.11
CA SER A 334 11.77 26.61 -19.55
C SER A 334 10.44 26.55 -20.31
N SER A 335 9.31 26.75 -19.62
CA SER A 335 7.95 26.65 -20.16
C SER A 335 7.21 28.00 -20.26
N ASP A 336 7.88 29.08 -19.87
CA ASP A 336 7.51 30.48 -20.15
C ASP A 336 8.33 30.98 -21.35
#